data_AF-A0A4P9WQZ9-F1
#
_entry.id   AF-A0A4P9WQZ9-F1
#
_cell.length_a   1.000
_cell.length_b   1.000
_cell.length_c   1.000
_cell.angle_alpha   90.00
_cell.angle_beta   90.00
_cell.angle_gamma   90.00
#
_symmetry.space_group_name_H-M   'P 1'
#
loop_
_entity.id
_entity.type
_entity.pdbx_description
1 polymer ?
#
loop_
_entity_poly.entity_id
_entity_poly.type
_entity_poly.pdbx_seq_one_letter_code
_entity_poly.pdbx_strand_id
1 'polypeptide(L)'
;MMVLNQLRDKMREADDKIRQMEDAFDEMTAKKGELSRKVEECNVKLDRADKLINGLASEKERWQTSISHFDERIKNIPGDVLLASGIVSYLGPFNAQYRQSLTAQWSKVMKELAIPHTSGLTGLWDVLGDPTKLRTWESNGLPRDVLSRENALISEQSRRWPLFIDPQNQANKWIRQTYNGTTGAALECIKLTDRDFVRTLENSIRFGKPVLLENLGQELDPVLDPILQQQTWRQNGSLVIKMGDSIIPYHQDFKFFMTTKLPNPVYPPEVCATVNIVNFTLSPDCLEDQLIALVVAHERPDLEETRNQLAVANAQMQRDLGDIEDRILYLLSS
;
A
#
# COMPACT_ATOMS: atom_id res chain seq x y z
N MET A 1 96.07 -0.73 49.85
CA MET A 1 95.42 -1.20 48.61
C MET A 1 94.22 -2.12 48.84
N MET A 2 94.22 -3.02 49.84
CA MET A 2 93.11 -3.98 50.08
C MET A 2 91.74 -3.36 50.42
N VAL A 3 91.72 -2.33 51.28
CA VAL A 3 90.49 -1.64 51.72
C VAL A 3 89.82 -0.87 50.57
N LEU A 4 90.62 -0.35 49.64
CA LEU A 4 90.15 0.42 48.49
C LEU A 4 89.46 -0.48 47.45
N ASN A 5 89.93 -1.71 47.26
CA ASN A 5 89.28 -2.70 46.40
C ASN A 5 87.97 -3.22 47.00
N GLN A 6 87.91 -3.47 48.32
CA GLN A 6 86.67 -3.88 48.98
C GLN A 6 85.56 -2.82 48.93
N LEU A 7 85.92 -1.53 49.06
CA LEU A 7 84.96 -0.44 48.87
C LEU A 7 84.51 -0.34 47.41
N ARG A 8 85.42 -0.57 46.45
CA ARG A 8 85.11 -0.55 45.02
C ARG A 8 84.18 -1.71 44.62
N ASP A 9 84.37 -2.89 45.19
CA ASP A 9 83.50 -4.06 44.95
C ASP A 9 82.11 -3.86 45.56
N LYS A 10 82.02 -3.31 46.79
CA LYS A 10 80.73 -2.95 47.40
C LYS A 10 79.98 -1.86 46.62
N MET A 11 80.71 -0.90 46.06
CA MET A 11 80.14 0.16 45.22
C MET A 11 79.62 -0.42 43.90
N ARG A 12 80.35 -1.36 43.30
CA ARG A 12 79.91 -2.11 42.11
C ARG A 12 78.68 -2.96 42.37
N GLU A 13 78.64 -3.66 43.50
CA GLU A 13 77.52 -4.50 43.89
C GLU A 13 76.26 -3.67 44.21
N ALA A 14 76.43 -2.46 44.73
CA ALA A 14 75.35 -1.50 44.91
C ALA A 14 74.88 -0.91 43.56
N ASP A 15 75.79 -0.53 42.67
CA ASP A 15 75.47 -0.04 41.31
C ASP A 15 74.75 -1.11 40.47
N ASP A 16 75.16 -2.38 40.54
CA ASP A 16 74.52 -3.48 39.84
C ASP A 16 73.10 -3.76 40.40
N LYS A 17 72.90 -3.62 41.72
CA LYS A 17 71.57 -3.70 42.33
C LYS A 17 70.68 -2.53 41.94
N ILE A 18 71.23 -1.31 41.87
CA ILE A 18 70.50 -0.13 41.40
C ILE A 18 70.05 -0.33 39.96
N ARG A 19 70.93 -0.80 39.07
CA ARG A 19 70.58 -1.11 37.68
C ARG A 19 69.51 -2.19 37.55
N GLN A 20 69.60 -3.27 38.32
CA GLN A 20 68.54 -4.29 38.33
C GLN A 20 67.19 -3.73 38.80
N MET A 21 67.20 -2.83 39.78
CA MET A 21 65.97 -2.18 40.25
C MET A 21 65.43 -1.16 39.24
N GLU A 22 66.30 -0.45 38.51
CA GLU A 22 65.95 0.45 37.41
C GLU A 22 65.34 -0.32 36.23
N ASP A 23 65.98 -1.40 35.77
CA ASP A 23 65.47 -2.26 34.69
C ASP A 23 64.12 -2.88 35.06
N ALA A 24 63.98 -3.37 36.29
CA ALA A 24 62.72 -3.92 36.80
C ALA A 24 61.63 -2.84 36.95
N PHE A 25 62.01 -1.62 37.34
CA PHE A 25 61.10 -0.49 37.43
C PHE A 25 60.59 -0.06 36.05
N ASP A 26 61.47 -0.01 35.04
CA ASP A 26 61.11 0.31 33.66
C ASP A 26 60.22 -0.78 33.05
N GLU A 27 60.51 -2.07 33.30
CA GLU A 27 59.66 -3.18 32.88
C GLU A 27 58.26 -3.13 33.52
N MET A 28 58.19 -2.85 34.82
CA MET A 28 56.92 -2.71 35.54
C MET A 28 56.14 -1.47 35.09
N THR A 29 56.84 -0.39 34.73
CA THR A 29 56.23 0.83 34.19
C THR A 29 55.68 0.61 32.78
N ALA A 30 56.41 -0.13 31.93
CA ALA A 30 55.93 -0.55 30.61
C ALA A 30 54.71 -1.46 30.70
N LYS A 31 54.74 -2.48 31.59
CA LYS A 31 53.59 -3.35 31.89
C LYS A 31 52.38 -2.57 32.40
N LYS A 32 52.60 -1.58 33.29
CA LYS A 32 51.54 -0.69 33.77
C LYS A 32 50.92 0.11 32.62
N GLY A 33 51.74 0.65 31.71
CA GLY A 33 51.28 1.35 30.53
C GLY A 33 50.45 0.46 29.59
N GLU A 34 50.91 -0.76 29.33
CA GLU A 34 50.19 -1.73 28.50
C GLU A 34 48.85 -2.14 29.12
N LEU A 35 48.82 -2.44 30.43
CA LEU A 35 47.58 -2.75 31.14
C LEU A 35 46.61 -1.56 31.12
N SER A 36 47.11 -0.35 31.34
CA SER A 36 46.28 0.86 31.30
C SER A 36 45.64 1.04 29.92
N ARG A 37 46.39 0.77 28.84
CA ARG A 37 45.85 0.80 27.48
C ARG A 37 44.79 -0.28 27.24
N LYS A 38 45.02 -1.51 27.72
CA LYS A 38 44.04 -2.61 27.63
C LYS A 38 42.76 -2.31 28.39
N VAL A 39 42.86 -1.70 29.58
CA VAL A 39 41.70 -1.27 30.36
C VAL A 39 40.90 -0.21 29.60
N GLU A 40 41.57 0.76 29.01
CA GLU A 40 40.91 1.79 28.20
C GLU A 40 40.22 1.20 26.97
N GLU A 41 40.90 0.34 26.22
CA GLU A 41 40.32 -0.38 25.09
C GLU A 41 39.11 -1.23 25.51
N CYS A 42 39.16 -1.85 26.69
CA CYS A 42 38.05 -2.63 27.24
C CYS A 42 36.86 -1.74 27.60
N ASN A 43 37.09 -0.60 28.26
CA ASN A 43 36.04 0.37 28.60
C ASN A 43 35.34 0.90 27.35
N VAL A 44 36.11 1.23 26.30
CA VAL A 44 35.54 1.67 25.01
C VAL A 44 34.71 0.55 24.36
N LYS A 45 35.15 -0.71 24.43
CA LYS A 45 34.39 -1.85 23.92
C LYS A 45 33.10 -2.07 24.71
N LEU A 46 33.15 -1.95 26.04
CA LEU A 46 31.98 -2.08 26.91
C LEU A 46 30.96 -0.97 26.65
N ASP A 47 31.39 0.29 26.53
CA ASP A 47 30.50 1.42 26.20
C ASP A 47 29.83 1.24 24.83
N ARG A 48 30.57 0.75 23.82
CA ARG A 48 30.01 0.44 22.50
C ARG A 48 29.00 -0.71 22.57
N ALA A 49 29.31 -1.76 23.32
CA ALA A 49 28.42 -2.90 23.49
C ALA A 49 27.13 -2.50 24.22
N ASP A 50 27.22 -1.69 25.27
CA ASP A 50 26.06 -1.18 26.01
C ASP A 50 25.14 -0.35 25.11
N LYS A 51 25.69 0.57 24.31
CA LYS A 51 24.93 1.35 23.32
C LYS A 51 24.23 0.46 22.29
N LEU A 52 24.90 -0.57 21.78
CA LEU A 52 24.33 -1.52 20.83
C LEU A 52 23.20 -2.33 21.46
N ILE A 53 23.40 -2.87 22.67
CA ILE A 53 22.40 -3.66 23.37
C ILE A 53 21.16 -2.82 23.67
N ASN A 54 21.35 -1.60 24.18
CA ASN A 54 20.24 -0.71 24.52
C ASN A 54 19.48 -0.23 23.27
N GLY A 55 20.18 0.09 22.17
CA GLY A 55 19.55 0.46 20.90
C GLY A 55 18.79 -0.69 20.23
N LEU A 56 19.31 -1.91 20.33
CA LEU A 56 18.65 -3.11 19.79
C LEU A 56 17.52 -3.62 20.68
N ALA A 57 17.55 -3.32 21.98
CA ALA A 57 16.50 -3.74 22.92
C ALA A 57 15.15 -3.09 22.59
N SER A 58 15.13 -1.79 22.30
CA SER A 58 13.90 -1.10 21.89
C SER A 58 13.39 -1.61 20.54
N GLU A 59 14.30 -1.96 19.63
CA GLU A 59 13.94 -2.50 18.33
C GLU A 59 13.30 -3.89 18.45
N LYS A 60 13.87 -4.74 19.31
CA LYS A 60 13.30 -6.04 19.64
C LYS A 60 11.89 -5.92 20.22
N GLU A 61 11.65 -4.98 21.14
CA GLU A 61 10.32 -4.76 21.73
C GLU A 61 9.30 -4.31 20.68
N ARG A 62 9.72 -3.41 19.78
CA ARG A 62 8.89 -2.98 18.65
C ARG A 62 8.55 -4.15 17.74
N TRP A 63 9.53 -4.94 17.32
CA TRP A 63 9.29 -6.11 16.47
C TRP A 63 8.38 -7.13 17.16
N GLN A 64 8.56 -7.37 18.46
CA GLN A 64 7.69 -8.28 19.22
C GLN A 64 6.24 -7.79 19.23
N THR A 65 6.03 -6.48 19.37
CA THR A 65 4.70 -5.87 19.32
C THR A 65 4.09 -5.99 17.92
N SER A 66 4.88 -5.71 16.87
CA SER A 66 4.43 -5.86 15.47
C SER A 66 4.08 -7.31 15.13
N ILE A 67 4.88 -8.29 15.56
CA ILE A 67 4.60 -9.72 15.38
C ILE A 67 3.28 -10.10 16.06
N SER A 68 3.07 -9.66 17.29
CA SER A 68 1.82 -9.95 18.03
C SER A 68 0.60 -9.37 17.30
N HIS A 69 0.71 -8.15 16.76
CA HIS A 69 -0.34 -7.54 15.96
C HIS A 69 -0.56 -8.28 14.62
N PHE A 70 0.50 -8.74 13.95
CA PHE A 70 0.37 -9.56 12.74
C PHE A 70 -0.28 -10.92 13.02
N ASP A 71 0.06 -11.57 14.13
CA ASP A 71 -0.56 -12.83 14.55
C ASP A 71 -2.07 -12.68 14.80
N GLU A 72 -2.49 -11.56 15.39
CA GLU A 72 -3.92 -11.24 15.53
C GLU A 72 -4.59 -10.99 14.18
N ARG A 73 -3.96 -10.19 13.30
CA ARG A 73 -4.49 -9.93 11.96
C ARG A 73 -4.62 -11.21 11.14
N ILE A 74 -3.61 -12.08 11.15
CA ILE A 74 -3.62 -13.34 10.41
C ILE A 74 -4.81 -14.21 10.82
N LYS A 75 -5.14 -14.25 12.11
CA LYS A 75 -6.32 -14.97 12.60
C LYS A 75 -7.62 -14.38 12.06
N ASN A 76 -7.69 -13.06 11.91
CA ASN A 76 -8.90 -12.33 11.48
C ASN A 76 -9.07 -12.22 9.95
N ILE A 77 -8.02 -12.46 9.15
CA ILE A 77 -8.05 -12.40 7.68
C ILE A 77 -9.27 -13.10 7.07
N PRO A 78 -9.66 -14.33 7.47
CA PRO A 78 -10.78 -15.02 6.83
C PRO A 78 -12.09 -14.23 6.90
N GLY A 79 -12.41 -13.64 8.06
CA GLY A 79 -13.62 -12.83 8.22
C GLY A 79 -13.52 -11.47 7.54
N ASP A 80 -12.35 -10.82 7.61
CA ASP A 80 -12.12 -9.52 6.98
C ASP A 80 -12.22 -9.60 5.45
N VAL A 81 -11.63 -10.64 4.85
CA VAL A 81 -11.72 -10.91 3.40
C VAL A 81 -13.12 -11.34 3.00
N LEU A 82 -13.82 -12.13 3.83
CA LEU A 82 -15.22 -12.50 3.56
C LEU A 82 -16.08 -11.24 3.47
N LEU A 83 -15.95 -10.32 4.43
CA LEU A 83 -16.69 -9.08 4.46
C LEU A 83 -16.34 -8.19 3.26
N ALA A 84 -15.06 -7.99 2.98
CA ALA A 84 -14.59 -7.22 1.82
C ALA A 84 -15.10 -7.80 0.49
N SER A 85 -15.06 -9.12 0.33
CA SER A 85 -15.55 -9.79 -0.88
C SER A 85 -17.05 -9.62 -1.07
N GLY A 86 -17.83 -9.63 0.02
CA GLY A 86 -19.27 -9.34 0.00
C GLY A 86 -19.55 -7.89 -0.42
N ILE A 87 -18.78 -6.93 0.09
CA ILE A 87 -18.90 -5.52 -0.28
C ILE A 87 -18.61 -5.33 -1.78
N VAL A 88 -17.48 -5.85 -2.28
CA VAL A 88 -17.09 -5.72 -3.70
C VAL A 88 -18.09 -6.39 -4.64
N SER A 89 -18.69 -7.50 -4.22
CA SER A 89 -19.57 -8.31 -5.08
C SER A 89 -21.01 -7.81 -5.13
N TYR A 90 -21.54 -7.31 -4.01
CA TYR A 90 -22.98 -7.04 -3.86
C TYR A 90 -23.32 -5.59 -3.52
N LEU A 91 -22.41 -4.84 -2.89
CA LEU A 91 -22.77 -3.54 -2.33
C LEU A 91 -22.61 -2.36 -3.28
N GLY A 92 -21.93 -2.55 -4.42
CA GLY A 92 -21.72 -1.54 -5.46
C GLY A 92 -22.95 -0.69 -5.83
N PRO A 93 -24.15 -1.28 -6.03
CA PRO A 93 -25.34 -0.52 -6.45
C PRO A 93 -25.96 0.36 -5.36
N PHE A 94 -25.67 0.09 -4.09
CA PHE A 94 -26.35 0.73 -2.97
C PHE A 94 -25.63 1.99 -2.49
N ASN A 95 -26.39 2.86 -1.79
CA ASN A 95 -25.87 4.06 -1.15
C ASN A 95 -25.11 3.76 0.15
N ALA A 96 -24.33 4.73 0.64
CA ALA A 96 -23.47 4.57 1.82
C ALA A 96 -24.23 4.09 3.07
N GLN A 97 -25.40 4.66 3.35
CA GLN A 97 -26.21 4.31 4.53
C GLN A 97 -26.65 2.84 4.51
N TYR A 98 -27.13 2.37 3.35
CA TYR A 98 -27.54 0.97 3.20
C TYR A 98 -26.34 0.03 3.29
N ARG A 99 -25.19 0.39 2.69
CA ARG A 99 -23.95 -0.39 2.82
C ARG A 99 -23.54 -0.55 4.27
N GLN A 100 -23.49 0.55 5.03
CA GLN A 100 -23.14 0.52 6.45
C GLN A 100 -24.10 -0.37 7.25
N SER A 101 -25.41 -0.26 6.98
CA SER A 101 -26.43 -1.08 7.66
C SER A 101 -26.25 -2.58 7.39
N LEU A 102 -25.94 -2.97 6.14
CA LEU A 102 -25.70 -4.36 5.77
C LEU A 102 -24.36 -4.88 6.32
N THR A 103 -23.29 -4.10 6.22
CA THR A 103 -21.98 -4.45 6.79
C THR A 103 -22.07 -4.68 8.30
N ALA A 104 -22.87 -3.88 9.01
CA ALA A 104 -23.13 -4.07 10.44
C ALA A 104 -23.91 -5.37 10.73
N GLN A 105 -24.92 -5.70 9.91
CA GLN A 105 -25.66 -6.96 10.01
C GLN A 105 -24.77 -8.17 9.72
N TRP A 106 -23.97 -8.12 8.65
CA TRP A 106 -22.99 -9.16 8.30
C TRP A 106 -21.98 -9.38 9.42
N SER A 107 -21.47 -8.29 10.01
CA SER A 107 -20.59 -8.36 11.18
C SER A 107 -21.25 -9.01 12.39
N LYS A 108 -22.54 -8.76 12.63
CA LYS A 108 -23.29 -9.42 13.71
C LYS A 108 -23.40 -10.93 13.46
N VAL A 109 -23.75 -11.35 12.25
CA VAL A 109 -23.84 -12.78 11.88
C VAL A 109 -22.47 -13.46 11.99
N MET A 110 -21.39 -12.80 11.57
CA MET A 110 -20.04 -13.35 11.73
C MET A 110 -19.68 -13.57 13.20
N LYS A 111 -20.11 -12.69 14.11
CA LYS A 111 -19.95 -12.87 15.56
C LYS A 111 -20.76 -14.06 16.07
N GLU A 112 -22.01 -14.21 15.65
CA GLU A 112 -22.89 -15.33 16.03
C GLU A 112 -22.32 -16.68 15.57
N LEU A 113 -21.70 -16.72 14.38
CA LEU A 113 -21.04 -17.90 13.82
C LEU A 113 -19.61 -18.11 14.33
N ALA A 114 -19.12 -17.27 15.24
CA ALA A 114 -17.76 -17.30 15.78
C ALA A 114 -16.66 -17.27 14.71
N ILE A 115 -16.89 -16.55 13.60
CA ILE A 115 -15.88 -16.33 12.57
C ILE A 115 -14.91 -15.25 13.07
N PRO A 116 -13.59 -15.50 13.14
CA PRO A 116 -12.61 -14.48 13.50
C PRO A 116 -12.62 -13.33 12.49
N HIS A 117 -12.75 -12.10 12.98
CA HIS A 117 -12.71 -10.88 12.18
C HIS A 117 -12.29 -9.69 13.06
N THR A 118 -11.78 -8.65 12.43
CA THR A 118 -11.36 -7.43 13.12
C THR A 118 -12.59 -6.69 13.66
N SER A 119 -12.56 -6.36 14.96
CA SER A 119 -13.66 -5.67 15.61
C SER A 119 -13.78 -4.22 15.12
N GLY A 120 -14.99 -3.83 14.68
CA GLY A 120 -15.23 -2.46 14.22
C GLY A 120 -14.80 -2.20 12.78
N LEU A 121 -14.63 -3.24 11.97
CA LEU A 121 -14.42 -3.08 10.53
C LEU A 121 -15.67 -2.41 9.92
N THR A 122 -15.54 -1.17 9.47
CA THR A 122 -16.69 -0.36 9.02
C THR A 122 -16.78 -0.26 7.50
N GLY A 123 -15.69 -0.47 6.78
CA GLY A 123 -15.66 -0.30 5.34
C GLY A 123 -14.63 -1.16 4.62
N LEU A 124 -14.72 -1.13 3.29
CA LEU A 124 -13.79 -1.84 2.41
C LEU A 124 -12.35 -1.31 2.52
N TRP A 125 -12.22 -0.04 2.88
CA TRP A 125 -10.94 0.67 2.97
C TRP A 125 -10.00 0.07 4.02
N ASP A 126 -10.52 -0.40 5.15
CA ASP A 126 -9.70 -0.96 6.24
C ASP A 126 -8.98 -2.26 5.82
N VAL A 127 -9.52 -2.96 4.82
CA VAL A 127 -9.00 -4.26 4.35
C VAL A 127 -8.15 -4.11 3.10
N LEU A 128 -8.64 -3.37 2.10
CA LEU A 128 -8.03 -3.30 0.76
C LEU A 128 -7.49 -1.90 0.42
N GLY A 129 -7.63 -0.92 1.31
CA GLY A 129 -7.24 0.46 1.07
C GLY A 129 -5.72 0.64 1.00
N ASP A 130 -5.26 1.35 -0.03
CA ASP A 130 -3.88 1.78 -0.18
C ASP A 130 -3.84 3.33 -0.18
N PRO A 131 -3.26 3.95 0.87
CA PRO A 131 -3.14 5.41 0.96
C PRO A 131 -2.40 6.05 -0.22
N THR A 132 -1.46 5.34 -0.86
CA THR A 132 -0.69 5.85 -2.00
C THR A 132 -1.56 5.91 -3.25
N LYS A 133 -2.35 4.85 -3.51
CA LYS A 133 -3.32 4.84 -4.60
C LYS A 133 -4.42 5.88 -4.41
N LEU A 134 -4.92 6.04 -3.18
CA LEU A 134 -5.93 7.04 -2.87
C LEU A 134 -5.51 8.44 -3.33
N ARG A 135 -4.29 8.86 -2.98
CA ARG A 135 -3.76 10.17 -3.37
C ARG A 135 -3.72 10.33 -4.89
N THR A 136 -3.35 9.26 -5.59
CA THR A 136 -3.33 9.26 -7.05
C THR A 136 -4.75 9.43 -7.61
N TRP A 137 -5.73 8.73 -7.06
CA TRP A 137 -7.13 8.88 -7.48
C TRP A 137 -7.70 10.27 -7.17
N GLU A 138 -7.45 10.81 -5.98
CA GLU A 138 -7.88 12.16 -5.61
C GLU A 138 -7.23 13.23 -6.50
N SER A 139 -5.94 13.08 -6.81
CA SER A 139 -5.24 13.95 -7.77
C SER A 139 -5.82 13.85 -9.18
N ASN A 140 -6.37 12.69 -9.54
CA ASN A 140 -7.05 12.44 -10.81
C ASN A 140 -8.56 12.74 -10.74
N GLY A 141 -9.01 13.52 -9.76
CA GLY A 141 -10.37 14.02 -9.69
C GLY A 141 -11.39 13.08 -9.06
N LEU A 142 -10.96 12.02 -8.35
CA LEU A 142 -11.87 11.26 -7.49
C LEU A 142 -12.32 12.15 -6.32
N PRO A 143 -13.63 12.24 -6.05
CA PRO A 143 -14.12 12.95 -4.87
C PRO A 143 -13.59 12.35 -3.56
N ARG A 144 -13.43 13.19 -2.55
CA ARG A 144 -12.85 12.83 -1.25
C ARG A 144 -13.86 12.22 -0.26
N ASP A 145 -15.11 12.01 -0.65
CA ASP A 145 -16.11 11.37 0.21
C ASP A 145 -15.88 9.86 0.35
N VAL A 146 -16.41 9.27 1.41
CA VAL A 146 -16.22 7.84 1.74
C VAL A 146 -16.76 6.92 0.63
N LEU A 147 -17.93 7.25 0.08
CA LEU A 147 -18.59 6.44 -0.94
C LEU A 147 -17.75 6.36 -2.22
N SER A 148 -17.19 7.48 -2.67
CA SER A 148 -16.32 7.57 -3.85
C SER A 148 -15.04 6.76 -3.68
N ARG A 149 -14.41 6.79 -2.50
CA ARG A 149 -13.23 5.96 -2.19
C ARG A 149 -13.54 4.47 -2.23
N GLU A 150 -14.65 4.06 -1.62
CA GLU A 150 -15.09 2.66 -1.68
C GLU A 150 -15.43 2.24 -3.11
N ASN A 151 -16.12 3.09 -3.87
CA ASN A 151 -16.47 2.81 -5.25
C ASN A 151 -15.25 2.63 -6.16
N ALA A 152 -14.21 3.46 -5.97
CA ALA A 152 -12.95 3.30 -6.69
C ALA A 152 -12.32 1.92 -6.38
N LEU A 153 -12.31 1.53 -5.11
CA LEU A 153 -11.77 0.25 -4.67
C LEU A 153 -12.59 -0.94 -5.19
N ILE A 154 -13.93 -0.86 -5.17
CA ILE A 154 -14.83 -1.85 -5.76
C ILE A 154 -14.54 -1.99 -7.26
N SER A 155 -14.31 -0.89 -7.97
CA SER A 155 -14.03 -0.92 -9.41
C SER A 155 -12.67 -1.54 -9.76
N GLU A 156 -11.67 -1.37 -8.89
CA GLU A 156 -10.33 -1.95 -9.09
C GLU A 156 -10.27 -3.43 -8.72
N GLN A 157 -10.95 -3.83 -7.65
CA GLN A 157 -10.86 -5.19 -7.09
C GLN A 157 -11.89 -6.16 -7.69
N SER A 158 -12.87 -5.65 -8.44
CA SER A 158 -13.87 -6.51 -9.07
C SER A 158 -13.32 -7.21 -10.31
N ARG A 159 -13.68 -8.50 -10.44
CA ARG A 159 -13.40 -9.27 -11.65
C ARG A 159 -14.31 -8.90 -12.81
N ARG A 160 -15.53 -8.44 -12.50
CA ARG A 160 -16.53 -8.03 -13.50
C ARG A 160 -16.29 -6.57 -13.87
N TRP A 161 -16.54 -6.22 -15.12
CA TRP A 161 -16.36 -4.84 -15.59
C TRP A 161 -17.33 -3.89 -14.88
N PRO A 162 -16.84 -2.75 -14.36
CA PRO A 162 -17.68 -1.81 -13.65
C PRO A 162 -18.59 -1.01 -14.59
N LEU A 163 -19.87 -0.96 -14.24
CA LEU A 163 -20.89 -0.08 -14.82
C LEU A 163 -21.24 1.00 -13.80
N PHE A 164 -20.79 2.22 -14.05
CA PHE A 164 -21.01 3.36 -13.16
C PHE A 164 -22.34 4.04 -13.46
N ILE A 165 -23.21 4.11 -12.46
CA ILE A 165 -24.38 4.99 -12.46
C ILE A 165 -23.89 6.38 -12.04
N ASP A 166 -23.66 7.25 -13.02
CA ASP A 166 -22.94 8.51 -12.84
C ASP A 166 -23.68 9.67 -13.55
N PRO A 167 -24.82 10.15 -13.00
CA PRO A 167 -25.57 11.25 -13.59
C PRO A 167 -24.76 12.57 -13.65
N GLN A 168 -23.81 12.76 -12.73
CA GLN A 168 -22.98 13.98 -12.64
C GLN A 168 -21.66 13.90 -13.45
N ASN A 169 -21.32 12.76 -14.06
CA ASN A 169 -20.07 12.51 -14.78
C ASN A 169 -18.80 12.64 -13.89
N GLN A 170 -18.90 12.35 -12.59
CA GLN A 170 -17.75 12.36 -11.68
C GLN A 170 -16.81 11.17 -11.94
N ALA A 171 -17.36 9.95 -11.99
CA ALA A 171 -16.61 8.74 -12.31
C ALA A 171 -16.02 8.81 -13.72
N ASN A 172 -16.78 9.33 -14.69
CA ASN A 172 -16.31 9.51 -16.06
C ASN A 172 -15.04 10.39 -16.13
N LYS A 173 -15.05 11.56 -15.47
CA LYS A 173 -13.89 12.45 -15.40
C LYS A 173 -12.70 11.79 -14.71
N TRP A 174 -12.96 11.09 -13.60
CA TRP A 174 -11.92 10.39 -12.85
C TRP A 174 -11.24 9.29 -13.68
N ILE A 175 -12.00 8.45 -14.39
CA ILE A 175 -11.46 7.39 -15.26
C ILE A 175 -10.65 8.01 -16.40
N ARG A 176 -11.17 9.08 -17.03
CA ARG A 176 -10.43 9.82 -18.06
C ARG A 176 -9.09 10.31 -17.53
N GLN A 177 -9.04 10.98 -16.40
CA GLN A 177 -7.78 11.50 -15.86
C GLN A 177 -6.84 10.37 -15.42
N THR A 178 -7.37 9.31 -14.83
CA THR A 178 -6.57 8.19 -14.31
C THR A 178 -5.88 7.37 -15.41
N TYR A 179 -6.52 7.23 -16.58
CA TYR A 179 -6.01 6.40 -17.68
C TYR A 179 -5.48 7.18 -18.89
N ASN A 180 -5.72 8.50 -18.99
CA ASN A 180 -5.32 9.31 -20.14
C ASN A 180 -3.92 9.96 -20.03
N GLY A 181 -3.01 9.40 -19.21
CA GLY A 181 -1.67 9.96 -19.04
C GLY A 181 -0.62 9.07 -18.36
N THR A 182 -1.02 7.91 -17.82
CA THR A 182 -0.18 7.14 -16.88
C THR A 182 0.34 5.82 -17.44
N THR A 183 -0.29 5.28 -18.49
CA THR A 183 -0.03 3.90 -18.97
C THR A 183 0.56 3.78 -20.37
N GLY A 184 0.98 4.89 -21.02
CA GLY A 184 1.51 4.86 -22.40
C GLY A 184 0.46 4.53 -23.49
N ALA A 185 -0.59 3.79 -23.15
CA ALA A 185 -1.82 3.61 -23.90
C ALA A 185 -2.85 4.67 -23.49
N ALA A 186 -3.29 5.48 -24.45
CA ALA A 186 -4.37 6.44 -24.25
C ALA A 186 -5.72 5.72 -24.07
N LEU A 187 -6.55 6.23 -23.16
CA LEU A 187 -7.93 5.78 -22.96
C LEU A 187 -8.78 6.06 -24.20
N GLU A 188 -9.40 5.03 -24.75
CA GLU A 188 -10.33 5.16 -25.88
C GLU A 188 -11.75 5.37 -25.33
N CYS A 189 -12.38 6.48 -25.71
CA CYS A 189 -13.75 6.80 -25.28
C CYS A 189 -14.71 6.56 -26.45
N ILE A 190 -15.71 5.70 -26.25
CA ILE A 190 -16.65 5.27 -27.30
C ILE A 190 -18.10 5.43 -26.84
N LYS A 191 -19.02 5.56 -27.79
CA LYS A 191 -20.47 5.50 -27.57
C LYS A 191 -21.08 4.42 -28.47
N LEU A 192 -22.18 3.81 -28.03
CA LEU A 192 -22.92 2.83 -28.83
C LEU A 192 -23.48 3.42 -30.14
N THR A 193 -23.64 4.75 -30.20
CA THR A 193 -24.08 5.45 -31.42
C THR A 193 -23.00 5.59 -32.49
N ASP A 194 -21.74 5.32 -32.15
CA ASP A 194 -20.62 5.52 -33.06
C ASP A 194 -20.55 4.38 -34.07
N ARG A 195 -20.50 4.70 -35.36
CA ARG A 195 -20.49 3.68 -36.44
C ARG A 195 -19.30 2.71 -36.35
N ASP A 196 -18.17 3.19 -35.83
CA ASP A 196 -16.93 2.44 -35.71
C ASP A 196 -16.71 1.83 -34.31
N PHE A 197 -17.72 1.84 -33.42
CA PHE A 197 -17.52 1.42 -32.02
C PHE A 197 -16.95 0.00 -31.90
N VAL A 198 -17.47 -0.95 -32.70
CA VAL A 198 -17.00 -2.34 -32.70
C VAL A 198 -15.53 -2.38 -33.09
N ARG A 199 -15.15 -1.72 -34.18
CA ARG A 199 -13.77 -1.71 -34.70
C ARG A 199 -12.79 -1.07 -33.69
N THR A 200 -13.18 0.01 -33.04
CA THR A 200 -12.36 0.64 -31.98
C THR A 200 -12.18 -0.30 -30.80
N LEU A 201 -13.23 -1.03 -30.42
CA LEU A 201 -13.20 -2.02 -29.34
C LEU A 201 -12.31 -3.21 -29.69
N GLU A 202 -12.40 -3.76 -30.91
CA GLU A 202 -11.53 -4.84 -31.39
C GLU A 202 -10.05 -4.44 -31.36
N ASN A 203 -9.73 -3.22 -31.81
CA ASN A 203 -8.36 -2.70 -31.76
C ASN A 203 -7.88 -2.51 -30.31
N SER A 204 -8.74 -2.01 -29.43
CA SER A 204 -8.39 -1.78 -28.04
C SER A 204 -8.10 -3.08 -27.30
N ILE A 205 -8.88 -4.14 -27.55
CA ILE A 205 -8.63 -5.49 -27.03
C ILE A 205 -7.30 -6.04 -27.52
N ARG A 206 -6.99 -5.87 -28.82
CA ARG A 206 -5.75 -6.35 -29.43
C ARG A 206 -4.51 -5.69 -28.84
N PHE A 207 -4.57 -4.39 -28.55
CA PHE A 207 -3.44 -3.61 -28.06
C PHE A 207 -3.46 -3.36 -26.55
N GLY A 208 -4.42 -3.91 -25.81
CA GLY A 208 -4.54 -3.72 -24.36
C GLY A 208 -4.86 -2.29 -23.95
N LYS A 209 -5.50 -1.49 -24.82
CA LYS A 209 -5.90 -0.12 -24.49
C LYS A 209 -7.13 -0.13 -23.59
N PRO A 210 -7.17 0.68 -22.51
CA PRO A 210 -8.38 0.82 -21.72
C PRO A 210 -9.48 1.52 -22.53
N VAL A 211 -10.72 1.10 -22.35
CA VAL A 211 -11.88 1.64 -23.06
C VAL A 211 -12.94 2.12 -22.06
N LEU A 212 -13.50 3.30 -22.31
CA LEU A 212 -14.63 3.86 -21.60
C LEU A 212 -15.84 3.96 -22.54
N LEU A 213 -16.87 3.17 -22.29
CA LEU A 213 -18.16 3.22 -22.97
C LEU A 213 -19.09 4.21 -22.27
N GLU A 214 -19.50 5.25 -22.98
CA GLU A 214 -20.26 6.37 -22.42
C GLU A 214 -21.75 6.37 -22.78
N ASN A 215 -22.56 6.91 -21.87
CA ASN A 215 -24.01 7.11 -22.04
C ASN A 215 -24.76 5.81 -22.33
N LEU A 216 -24.44 4.78 -21.58
CA LEU A 216 -25.08 3.48 -21.70
C LEU A 216 -26.58 3.59 -21.34
N GLY A 217 -27.43 3.03 -22.19
CA GLY A 217 -28.88 3.00 -22.01
C GLY A 217 -29.32 1.97 -20.97
N GLN A 218 -30.59 1.57 -21.02
CA GLN A 218 -31.08 0.42 -20.24
C GLN A 218 -30.79 -0.90 -20.95
N GLU A 219 -30.74 -0.88 -22.28
CA GLU A 219 -30.41 -2.04 -23.11
C GLU A 219 -28.92 -2.05 -23.43
N LEU A 220 -28.28 -3.21 -23.23
CA LEU A 220 -26.92 -3.49 -23.65
C LEU A 220 -26.95 -4.19 -25.02
N ASP A 221 -26.07 -3.77 -25.92
CA ASP A 221 -25.89 -4.44 -27.20
C ASP A 221 -25.28 -5.84 -26.97
N PRO A 222 -25.92 -6.94 -27.44
CA PRO A 222 -25.39 -8.31 -27.30
C PRO A 222 -23.99 -8.51 -27.87
N VAL A 223 -23.51 -7.62 -28.76
CA VAL A 223 -22.13 -7.62 -29.24
C VAL A 223 -21.12 -7.50 -28.08
N LEU A 224 -21.50 -6.91 -26.95
CA LEU A 224 -20.63 -6.75 -25.78
C LEU A 224 -20.55 -8.02 -24.92
N ASP A 225 -21.47 -8.98 -25.05
CA ASP A 225 -21.56 -10.15 -24.16
C ASP A 225 -20.26 -10.95 -24.02
N PRO A 226 -19.49 -11.23 -25.10
CA PRO A 226 -18.23 -11.95 -24.99
C PRO A 226 -17.22 -11.21 -24.09
N ILE A 227 -17.22 -9.88 -24.12
CA ILE A 227 -16.32 -9.04 -23.31
C ILE A 227 -16.82 -8.98 -21.87
N LEU A 228 -18.13 -8.75 -21.68
CA LEU A 228 -18.74 -8.65 -20.36
C LEU A 228 -18.57 -9.94 -19.55
N GLN A 229 -18.71 -11.08 -20.21
CA GLN A 229 -18.52 -12.41 -19.61
C GLN A 229 -17.06 -12.89 -19.67
N GLN A 230 -16.15 -12.13 -20.26
CA GLN A 230 -14.73 -12.48 -20.43
C GLN A 230 -14.53 -13.87 -21.06
N GLN A 231 -15.31 -14.18 -22.11
CA GLN A 231 -15.30 -15.46 -22.84
C GLN A 231 -14.04 -15.64 -23.68
N THR A 232 -12.91 -15.81 -23.01
CA THR A 232 -11.59 -15.99 -23.63
C THR A 232 -11.18 -17.46 -23.65
N TRP A 233 -10.52 -17.89 -24.72
CA TRP A 233 -9.94 -19.24 -24.81
C TRP A 233 -8.56 -19.18 -25.47
N ARG A 234 -7.76 -20.24 -25.30
CA ARG A 234 -6.44 -20.34 -25.92
C ARG A 234 -6.56 -20.95 -27.31
N GLN A 235 -6.04 -20.26 -28.31
CA GLN A 235 -5.91 -20.74 -29.68
C GLN A 235 -4.49 -20.49 -30.18
N ASN A 236 -3.82 -21.52 -30.71
CA ASN A 236 -2.45 -21.43 -31.23
C ASN A 236 -1.44 -20.80 -30.24
N GLY A 237 -1.60 -21.05 -28.94
CA GLY A 237 -0.72 -20.52 -27.89
C GLY A 237 -1.04 -19.11 -27.39
N SER A 238 -1.93 -18.37 -28.05
CA SER A 238 -2.37 -17.03 -27.64
C SER A 238 -3.79 -17.06 -27.05
N LEU A 239 -4.07 -16.16 -26.09
CA LEU A 239 -5.42 -15.94 -25.59
C LEU A 239 -6.20 -15.15 -26.62
N VAL A 240 -7.41 -15.61 -26.97
CA VAL A 240 -8.27 -14.97 -27.98
C VAL A 240 -9.69 -14.83 -27.45
N ILE A 241 -10.43 -13.91 -28.05
CA ILE A 241 -11.86 -13.66 -27.80
C ILE A 241 -12.62 -13.60 -29.13
N LYS A 242 -13.87 -14.07 -29.15
CA LYS A 242 -14.75 -14.01 -30.32
C LYS A 242 -15.68 -12.81 -30.18
N MET A 243 -15.74 -11.97 -31.19
CA MET A 243 -16.66 -10.84 -31.26
C MET A 243 -17.34 -10.87 -32.63
N GLY A 244 -18.64 -11.15 -32.66
CA GLY A 244 -19.34 -11.44 -33.91
C GLY A 244 -18.68 -12.61 -34.64
N ASP A 245 -18.20 -12.37 -35.86
CA ASP A 245 -17.47 -13.36 -36.67
C ASP A 245 -15.94 -13.26 -36.55
N SER A 246 -15.43 -12.22 -35.89
CA SER A 246 -14.00 -11.97 -35.72
C SER A 246 -13.41 -12.70 -34.51
N ILE A 247 -12.24 -13.32 -34.68
CA ILE A 247 -11.41 -13.83 -33.57
C ILE A 247 -10.26 -12.85 -33.36
N ILE A 248 -10.16 -12.33 -32.13
CA ILE A 248 -9.25 -11.24 -31.80
C ILE A 248 -8.28 -11.73 -30.71
N PRO A 249 -6.96 -11.51 -30.87
CA PRO A 249 -6.01 -11.73 -29.78
C PRO A 249 -6.37 -10.86 -28.58
N TYR A 250 -6.52 -11.48 -27.41
CA TYR A 250 -6.87 -10.79 -26.17
C TYR A 250 -5.62 -10.40 -25.39
N HIS A 251 -5.46 -9.10 -25.13
CA HIS A 251 -4.39 -8.57 -24.30
C HIS A 251 -4.81 -8.54 -22.82
N GLN A 252 -3.94 -9.02 -21.91
CA GLN A 252 -4.28 -9.13 -20.48
C GLN A 252 -4.46 -7.77 -19.79
N ASP A 253 -3.76 -6.74 -20.26
CA ASP A 253 -3.87 -5.38 -19.70
C ASP A 253 -5.13 -4.62 -20.15
N PHE A 254 -5.95 -5.20 -21.03
CA PHE A 254 -7.20 -4.59 -21.46
C PHE A 254 -8.12 -4.32 -20.26
N LYS A 255 -8.67 -3.10 -20.19
CA LYS A 255 -9.65 -2.70 -19.18
C LYS A 255 -10.88 -2.09 -19.82
N PHE A 256 -12.05 -2.44 -19.32
CA PHE A 256 -13.32 -1.96 -19.84
C PHE A 256 -14.14 -1.27 -18.74
N PHE A 257 -14.56 -0.04 -19.00
CA PHE A 257 -15.37 0.77 -18.10
C PHE A 257 -16.64 1.21 -18.81
N MET A 258 -17.76 1.25 -18.10
CA MET A 258 -19.03 1.71 -18.65
C MET A 258 -19.62 2.79 -17.74
N THR A 259 -20.25 3.81 -18.34
CA THR A 259 -20.93 4.88 -17.60
C THR A 259 -22.32 5.11 -18.15
N THR A 260 -23.30 5.32 -17.27
CA THR A 260 -24.65 5.77 -17.63
C THR A 260 -24.98 7.08 -16.91
N LYS A 261 -25.73 7.95 -17.60
CA LYS A 261 -26.27 9.19 -17.03
C LYS A 261 -27.66 9.01 -16.44
N LEU A 262 -28.27 7.83 -16.61
CA LEU A 262 -29.56 7.53 -16.03
C LEU A 262 -29.40 7.45 -14.52
N PRO A 263 -30.16 8.23 -13.72
CA PRO A 263 -29.96 8.25 -12.26
C PRO A 263 -30.47 6.98 -11.57
N ASN A 264 -31.46 6.30 -12.15
CA ASN A 264 -32.00 5.05 -11.63
C ASN A 264 -32.36 4.10 -12.78
N PRO A 265 -31.36 3.51 -13.45
CA PRO A 265 -31.59 2.57 -14.54
C PRO A 265 -32.09 1.23 -13.99
N VAL A 266 -33.04 0.61 -14.70
CA VAL A 266 -33.49 -0.75 -14.41
C VAL A 266 -32.80 -1.68 -15.39
N TYR A 267 -31.86 -2.48 -14.88
CA TYR A 267 -31.17 -3.50 -15.66
C TYR A 267 -31.77 -4.89 -15.40
N PRO A 268 -31.88 -5.75 -16.42
CA PRO A 268 -32.35 -7.11 -16.23
C PRO A 268 -31.34 -7.94 -15.41
N PRO A 269 -31.79 -9.02 -14.73
CA PRO A 269 -30.93 -9.83 -13.87
C PRO A 269 -29.67 -10.38 -14.57
N GLU A 270 -29.77 -10.67 -15.87
CA GLU A 270 -28.66 -11.14 -16.71
C GLU A 270 -27.51 -10.12 -16.77
N VAL A 271 -27.85 -8.83 -16.86
CA VAL A 271 -26.87 -7.74 -16.86
C VAL A 271 -26.27 -7.59 -15.46
N CYS A 272 -27.11 -7.57 -14.43
CA CYS A 272 -26.65 -7.48 -13.03
C CYS A 272 -25.74 -8.66 -12.61
N ALA A 273 -25.87 -9.81 -13.26
CA ALA A 273 -24.99 -10.96 -13.04
C ALA A 273 -23.62 -10.79 -13.73
N THR A 274 -23.59 -10.22 -14.93
CA THR A 274 -22.40 -10.11 -15.79
C THR A 274 -21.53 -8.89 -15.47
N VAL A 275 -22.13 -7.75 -15.12
CA VAL A 275 -21.41 -6.50 -14.83
C VAL A 275 -21.40 -6.18 -13.34
N ASN A 276 -20.42 -5.38 -12.90
CA ASN A 276 -20.41 -4.85 -11.53
C ASN A 276 -21.02 -3.45 -11.51
N ILE A 277 -22.27 -3.32 -11.07
CA ILE A 277 -22.93 -2.01 -11.01
C ILE A 277 -22.40 -1.24 -9.80
N VAL A 278 -21.89 -0.03 -10.03
CA VAL A 278 -21.34 0.85 -9.00
C VAL A 278 -22.08 2.19 -9.03
N ASN A 279 -22.69 2.55 -7.90
CA ASN A 279 -23.50 3.75 -7.81
C ASN A 279 -22.66 4.96 -7.38
N PHE A 280 -22.48 5.90 -8.33
CA PHE A 280 -21.83 7.21 -8.12
C PHE A 280 -22.84 8.35 -8.02
N THR A 281 -24.13 8.06 -7.81
CA THR A 281 -25.14 9.09 -7.61
C THR A 281 -24.82 9.88 -6.35
N LEU A 282 -24.65 11.19 -6.53
CA LEU A 282 -24.35 12.09 -5.43
C LEU A 282 -25.53 12.17 -4.43
N SER A 283 -25.31 11.76 -3.18
CA SER A 283 -26.24 12.00 -2.09
C SER A 283 -26.00 13.37 -1.45
N PRO A 284 -26.98 13.93 -0.69
CA PRO A 284 -26.78 15.17 0.07
C PRO A 284 -25.58 15.12 1.00
N ASP A 285 -25.42 14.02 1.74
CA ASP A 285 -24.29 13.81 2.66
C ASP A 285 -22.94 13.83 1.90
N CYS A 286 -22.86 13.16 0.74
CA CYS A 286 -21.63 13.18 -0.08
C CYS A 286 -21.35 14.56 -0.68
N LEU A 287 -22.40 15.31 -1.05
CA LEU A 287 -22.24 16.68 -1.54
C LEU A 287 -21.73 17.60 -0.42
N GLU A 288 -22.23 17.44 0.81
CA GLU A 288 -21.76 18.18 1.97
C GLU A 288 -20.27 17.92 2.22
N ASP A 289 -19.83 16.66 2.25
CA ASP A 289 -18.42 16.28 2.40
C ASP A 289 -17.54 16.89 1.29
N GLN A 290 -18.00 16.84 0.05
CA GLN A 290 -17.29 17.42 -1.10
C GLN A 290 -17.19 18.95 -0.99
N LEU A 291 -18.25 19.62 -0.57
CA LEU A 291 -18.27 21.08 -0.40
C LEU A 291 -17.39 21.50 0.77
N ILE A 292 -17.42 20.80 1.90
CA ILE A 292 -16.53 21.06 3.04
C ILE A 292 -15.07 20.96 2.59
N ALA A 293 -14.71 19.90 1.86
CA ALA A 293 -13.36 19.74 1.35
C ALA A 293 -12.93 20.91 0.44
N LEU A 294 -13.84 21.39 -0.42
CA LEU A 294 -13.58 22.51 -1.33
C LEU A 294 -13.49 23.86 -0.60
N VAL A 295 -14.39 24.11 0.35
CA VAL A 295 -14.39 25.33 1.17
C VAL A 295 -13.13 25.40 2.02
N VAL A 296 -12.74 24.31 2.69
CA VAL A 296 -11.49 24.26 3.48
C VAL A 296 -10.28 24.51 2.59
N ALA A 297 -10.23 23.93 1.39
CA ALA A 297 -9.14 24.17 0.45
C ALA A 297 -9.05 25.63 -0.01
N HIS A 298 -10.19 26.34 -0.10
CA HIS A 298 -10.23 27.73 -0.54
C HIS A 298 -10.01 28.74 0.60
N GLU A 299 -10.67 28.54 1.75
CA GLU A 299 -10.60 29.44 2.90
C GLU A 299 -9.33 29.26 3.72
N ARG A 300 -8.79 28.03 3.78
CA ARG A 300 -7.60 27.67 4.57
C ARG A 300 -6.59 26.88 3.73
N PRO A 301 -6.02 27.49 2.68
CA PRO A 301 -5.01 26.83 1.84
C PRO A 301 -3.75 26.47 2.63
N ASP A 302 -3.44 27.21 3.70
CA ASP A 302 -2.34 26.96 4.64
C ASP A 302 -2.46 25.57 5.31
N LEU A 303 -3.67 25.20 5.73
CA LEU A 303 -3.92 23.90 6.35
C LEU A 303 -3.84 22.76 5.33
N GLU A 304 -4.34 22.98 4.11
CA GLU A 304 -4.28 22.00 3.04
C GLU A 304 -2.82 21.73 2.62
N GLU A 305 -2.01 22.78 2.49
CA GLU A 305 -0.58 22.66 2.21
C GLU A 305 0.15 21.92 3.33
N THR A 306 -0.09 22.31 4.59
CA THR A 306 0.50 21.63 5.75
C THR A 306 0.12 20.16 5.80
N ARG A 307 -1.16 19.83 5.55
CA ARG A 307 -1.62 18.43 5.49
C ARG A 307 -0.89 17.65 4.40
N ASN A 308 -0.75 18.24 3.21
CA ASN A 308 -0.05 17.60 2.10
C ASN A 308 1.44 17.38 2.41
N GLN A 309 2.11 18.37 3.00
CA GLN A 309 3.51 18.27 3.44
C GLN A 309 3.69 17.16 4.49
N LEU A 310 2.84 17.15 5.53
CA LEU A 310 2.85 16.10 6.57
C LEU A 310 2.61 14.72 5.98
N ALA A 311 1.67 14.60 5.04
CA ALA A 311 1.34 13.35 4.39
C ALA A 311 2.50 12.79 3.54
N VAL A 312 3.25 13.66 2.84
CA VAL A 312 4.45 13.29 2.09
C VAL A 312 5.60 12.94 3.04
N ALA A 313 5.84 13.76 4.06
CA ALA A 313 6.87 13.53 5.07
C ALA A 313 6.66 12.20 5.81
N ASN A 314 5.41 11.90 6.21
CA ASN A 314 5.08 10.65 6.88
C ASN A 314 5.31 9.43 5.97
N ALA A 315 4.95 9.52 4.68
CA ALA A 315 5.20 8.45 3.73
C ALA A 315 6.70 8.23 3.49
N GLN A 316 7.50 9.29 3.43
CA GLN A 316 8.95 9.19 3.32
C GLN A 316 9.57 8.58 4.58
N MET A 317 9.15 9.06 5.75
CA MET A 317 9.65 8.58 7.04
C MET A 317 9.32 7.09 7.26
N GLN A 318 8.15 6.62 6.81
CA GLN A 318 7.82 5.18 6.84
C GLN A 318 8.73 4.34 5.93
N ARG A 319 9.09 4.85 4.74
CA ARG A 319 10.06 4.17 3.87
C ARG A 319 11.45 4.14 4.49
N ASP A 320 11.93 5.29 4.97
CA ASP A 320 13.23 5.40 5.61
C ASP A 320 13.33 4.47 6.83
N LEU A 321 12.24 4.34 7.60
CA LEU A 321 12.15 3.40 8.72
C LEU A 321 12.35 1.95 8.26
N GLY A 322 11.63 1.53 7.21
CA GLY A 322 11.75 0.18 6.64
C GLY A 322 13.15 -0.10 6.09
N ASP A 323 13.74 0.85 5.36
CA ASP A 323 15.09 0.72 4.81
C ASP A 323 16.15 0.60 5.93
N ILE A 324 15.97 1.34 7.03
CA ILE A 324 16.85 1.25 8.21
C ILE A 324 16.66 -0.10 8.92
N GLU A 325 15.42 -0.57 9.09
CA GLU A 325 15.11 -1.88 9.68
C GLU A 325 15.76 -3.02 8.88
N ASP A 326 15.60 -3.01 7.57
CA ASP A 326 16.21 -4.00 6.66
C ASP A 326 17.73 -3.97 6.75
N ARG A 327 18.33 -2.77 6.86
CA ARG A 327 19.77 -2.62 7.04
C ARG A 327 20.25 -3.14 8.40
N ILE A 328 19.50 -2.91 9.47
CA ILE A 328 19.82 -3.45 10.80
C ILE A 328 19.78 -4.98 10.75
N LEU A 329 18.72 -5.56 10.17
CA LEU A 329 18.59 -7.00 10.01
C LEU A 329 19.74 -7.60 9.19
N TYR A 330 20.11 -6.95 8.08
CA TYR A 330 21.25 -7.36 7.27
C TYR A 330 22.57 -7.36 8.06
N LEU A 331 22.84 -6.28 8.80
CA LEU A 331 24.05 -6.15 9.62
C LEU A 331 24.11 -7.13 10.80
N LEU A 332 22.96 -7.50 11.39
CA LEU A 332 22.89 -8.52 12.43
C LEU A 332 23.07 -9.94 11.90
N SER A 333 22.72 -10.18 10.64
CA SER A 333 22.85 -11.48 9.98
C SER A 333 24.26 -11.80 9.46
N SER A 334 25.11 -10.78 9.32
CA SER A 334 26.47 -10.84 8.75
C SER A 334 27.55 -10.97 9.82
#